data_AF-A0A7X6U5T1-F1
#
_entry.id   AF-A0A7X6U5T1-F1
#
_cell.length_a   1.000
_cell.length_b   1.000
_cell.length_c   1.000
_cell.angle_alpha   90.00
_cell.angle_beta   90.00
_cell.angle_gamma   90.00
#
_symmetry.space_group_name_H-M   'P 1'
#
loop_
_entity.id
_entity.type
_entity.pdbx_description
1 polymer ?
#
loop_
_entity_poly.entity_id
_entity_poly.type
_entity_poly.pdbx_seq_one_letter_code
_entity_poly.pdbx_strand_id
1 'polypeptide(L)'
;MQAHERKGMPETGIFQDNRIPAGGVDLNPDTEQTLALQMAPNWCKRIKKMEKQKSTIVKARPDHIAEACDIAVDAWTPIRDVFRDEIGDELYAAFYSNWQDEKRQTVTRELLANNGYVAMLDGRVVGFISYTVDRVNKVGTIGTNAVHRAYRGQGIGGQLYQHVFDCLKAEGVSFVKVVTGLDEGHAPARRAYEKAGFTANLKSICYYKKLD
;
A
#
# COMPACT_ATOMS: atom_id res chain seq x y z
N MET A 1 -4.19 -18.11 -65.10
CA MET A 1 -3.23 -17.00 -64.88
C MET A 1 -2.95 -16.95 -63.38
N GLN A 2 -1.92 -17.65 -62.93
CA GLN A 2 -1.46 -17.63 -61.54
C GLN A 2 0.07 -17.61 -61.57
N ALA A 3 0.65 -16.62 -60.90
CA ALA A 3 2.05 -16.62 -60.48
C ALA A 3 2.19 -15.63 -59.30
N HIS A 4 2.31 -16.21 -58.10
CA HIS A 4 3.34 -15.95 -57.08
C HIS A 4 4.23 -14.70 -57.27
N GLU A 5 4.53 -13.83 -56.26
CA GLU A 5 5.12 -14.15 -54.96
C GLU A 5 5.21 -12.91 -54.00
N ARG A 6 5.22 -13.21 -52.69
CA ARG A 6 5.97 -12.64 -51.53
C ARG A 6 5.74 -11.23 -50.91
N LYS A 7 5.63 -11.33 -49.57
CA LYS A 7 6.26 -10.56 -48.45
C LYS A 7 5.62 -9.25 -47.96
N GLY A 8 5.38 -9.21 -46.63
CA GLY A 8 5.41 -8.00 -45.81
C GLY A 8 4.40 -7.98 -44.66
N MET A 9 4.86 -8.14 -43.40
CA MET A 9 4.23 -7.56 -42.19
C MET A 9 4.28 -6.02 -42.28
N PRO A 10 3.54 -5.18 -41.50
CA PRO A 10 3.01 -5.43 -40.15
C PRO A 10 1.66 -4.69 -39.83
N GLU A 11 1.33 -4.66 -38.53
CA GLU A 11 0.60 -3.62 -37.77
C GLU A 11 -0.87 -3.85 -37.35
N THR A 12 -0.96 -4.11 -36.05
CA THR A 12 -2.02 -3.84 -35.07
C THR A 12 -3.08 -2.79 -35.48
N GLY A 13 -4.27 -3.29 -35.85
CA GLY A 13 -5.50 -2.50 -35.89
C GLY A 13 -6.04 -2.26 -34.47
N ILE A 14 -5.93 -1.03 -34.00
CA ILE A 14 -6.75 -0.49 -32.92
C ILE A 14 -8.09 -0.05 -33.55
N PHE A 15 -9.18 -0.54 -32.98
CA PHE A 15 -10.55 -0.18 -33.29
C PHE A 15 -10.74 1.34 -33.36
N GLN A 16 -11.09 1.86 -34.54
CA GLN A 16 -11.75 3.16 -34.71
C GLN A 16 -13.27 2.93 -34.77
N ASP A 17 -14.01 3.42 -33.78
CA ASP A 17 -15.39 3.88 -33.98
C ASP A 17 -15.42 5.36 -33.56
N ASN A 18 -14.86 6.21 -34.43
CA ASN A 18 -15.10 7.66 -34.40
C ASN A 18 -16.24 7.96 -35.38
N ARG A 19 -17.48 7.74 -34.94
CA ARG A 19 -18.62 8.44 -35.53
C ARG A 19 -18.62 9.88 -35.03
N ILE A 20 -17.92 10.75 -35.76
CA ILE A 20 -18.16 12.19 -35.74
C ILE A 20 -19.48 12.41 -36.50
N PRO A 21 -20.52 13.01 -35.90
CA PRO A 21 -21.71 13.36 -36.66
C PRO A 21 -21.35 14.48 -37.65
N ALA A 22 -21.67 14.25 -38.92
CA ALA A 22 -21.58 15.24 -39.98
C ALA A 22 -22.55 16.40 -39.66
N GLY A 23 -21.98 17.47 -39.11
CA GLY A 23 -22.69 18.67 -38.68
C GLY A 23 -21.68 19.67 -38.16
N GLY A 24 -20.73 20.06 -39.00
CA GLY A 24 -19.78 21.11 -38.70
C GLY A 24 -20.52 22.44 -38.58
N VAL A 25 -20.82 22.86 -37.35
CA VAL A 25 -21.08 24.26 -37.07
C VAL A 25 -19.70 24.91 -37.01
N ASP A 26 -19.43 25.82 -37.92
CA ASP A 26 -18.17 26.58 -37.97
C ASP A 26 -18.13 27.47 -36.72
N LEU A 27 -17.57 26.95 -35.63
CA LEU A 27 -17.42 27.68 -34.40
C LEU A 27 -16.29 28.68 -34.61
N ASN A 28 -16.62 29.98 -34.52
CA ASN A 28 -15.64 31.08 -34.59
C ASN A 28 -14.40 30.71 -33.73
N PRO A 29 -13.15 30.92 -34.21
CA PRO A 29 -11.91 30.67 -33.44
C PRO A 29 -11.92 31.28 -32.04
N ASP A 30 -12.66 32.37 -31.81
CA ASP A 30 -12.85 32.93 -30.47
C ASP A 30 -13.64 31.99 -29.54
N THR A 31 -14.57 31.20 -30.09
CA THR A 31 -15.39 30.21 -29.38
C THR A 31 -14.59 28.98 -29.01
N GLU A 32 -13.71 28.50 -29.91
CA GLU A 32 -12.76 27.41 -29.60
C GLU A 32 -11.73 27.84 -28.56
N GLN A 33 -11.20 29.06 -28.66
CA GLN A 33 -10.32 29.63 -27.64
C GLN A 33 -11.06 29.83 -26.31
N THR A 34 -12.31 30.28 -26.33
CA THR A 34 -13.14 30.48 -25.13
C THR A 34 -13.51 29.17 -24.46
N LEU A 35 -13.87 28.12 -25.21
CA LEU A 35 -14.09 26.77 -24.65
C LEU A 35 -12.79 26.18 -24.11
N ALA A 36 -11.67 26.33 -24.82
CA ALA A 36 -10.36 25.90 -24.34
C ALA A 36 -9.96 26.65 -23.05
N LEU A 37 -10.21 27.96 -22.96
CA LEU A 37 -9.99 28.79 -21.76
C LEU A 37 -11.01 28.54 -20.63
N GLN A 38 -12.19 27.99 -20.90
CA GLN A 38 -13.16 27.56 -19.88
C GLN A 38 -12.88 26.12 -19.40
N MET A 39 -12.30 25.27 -20.24
CA MET A 39 -11.87 23.89 -19.90
C MET A 39 -10.47 23.83 -19.27
N ALA A 40 -9.57 24.77 -19.62
CA ALA A 40 -8.21 24.88 -19.09
C ALA A 40 -8.13 25.10 -17.55
N PRO A 41 -8.97 25.92 -16.90
CA PRO A 41 -8.92 26.12 -15.45
C PRO A 41 -9.20 24.82 -14.69
N ASN A 42 -10.12 24.01 -15.20
CA ASN A 42 -10.52 22.76 -14.57
C ASN A 42 -9.51 21.65 -14.87
N TRP A 43 -8.93 21.61 -16.08
CA TRP A 43 -7.87 20.67 -16.43
C TRP A 43 -6.55 20.98 -15.71
N CYS A 44 -6.13 22.24 -15.60
CA CYS A 44 -4.96 22.65 -14.82
C CYS A 44 -5.17 22.50 -13.31
N LYS A 45 -6.37 22.76 -12.77
CA LYS A 45 -6.71 22.40 -11.37
C LYS A 45 -6.67 20.89 -11.16
N ARG A 46 -7.10 20.09 -12.14
CA ARG A 46 -7.05 18.63 -12.09
C ARG A 46 -5.61 18.12 -12.20
N ILE A 47 -4.76 18.74 -13.01
CA ILE A 47 -3.31 18.47 -13.09
C ILE A 47 -2.61 18.89 -11.79
N LYS A 48 -2.87 20.08 -11.22
CA LYS A 48 -2.34 20.48 -9.91
C LYS A 48 -2.85 19.61 -8.75
N LYS A 49 -4.08 19.07 -8.87
CA LYS A 49 -4.65 18.05 -7.96
C LYS A 49 -4.09 16.64 -8.24
N MET A 50 -3.58 16.38 -9.44
CA MET A 50 -2.95 15.11 -9.88
C MET A 50 -1.42 15.11 -9.74
N GLU A 51 -0.78 16.27 -9.62
CA GLU A 51 0.45 16.55 -8.85
C GLU A 51 0.22 16.35 -7.34
N LYS A 52 -0.93 15.77 -6.98
CA LYS A 52 -1.17 14.86 -5.86
C LYS A 52 0.07 14.73 -4.98
N GLN A 53 0.05 15.45 -3.86
CA GLN A 53 1.08 15.46 -2.84
C GLN A 53 1.65 14.05 -2.71
N LYS A 54 2.87 13.87 -3.22
CA LYS A 54 3.53 12.58 -3.21
C LYS A 54 4.04 12.36 -1.80
N SER A 55 3.59 11.27 -1.18
CA SER A 55 4.15 10.89 0.12
C SER A 55 5.66 10.69 -0.01
N THR A 56 6.43 11.16 0.96
CA THR A 56 7.88 10.90 1.02
C THR A 56 8.15 9.85 2.08
N ILE A 57 8.98 8.85 1.76
CA ILE A 57 9.40 7.85 2.74
C ILE A 57 10.67 8.37 3.43
N VAL A 58 10.64 8.43 4.75
CA VAL A 58 11.78 8.89 5.57
C VAL A 58 12.03 7.90 6.71
N LYS A 59 13.27 7.86 7.21
CA LYS A 59 13.61 7.08 8.40
C LYS A 59 12.75 7.54 9.58
N ALA A 60 12.22 6.58 10.35
CA ALA A 60 11.45 6.89 11.55
C ALA A 60 12.33 7.60 12.60
N ARG A 61 11.72 8.51 13.37
CA ARG A 61 12.33 9.33 14.40
C ARG A 61 11.34 9.47 15.57
N PRO A 62 11.79 9.85 16.78
CA PRO A 62 10.92 9.94 17.96
C PRO A 62 9.67 10.81 17.76
N ASP A 63 9.76 11.90 17.00
CA ASP A 63 8.66 12.81 16.67
C ASP A 63 7.57 12.16 15.79
N HIS A 64 7.86 11.08 15.08
CA HIS A 64 6.89 10.36 14.24
C HIS A 64 6.09 9.30 15.00
N ILE A 65 6.53 8.92 16.20
CA ILE A 65 6.08 7.67 16.84
C ILE A 65 4.64 7.75 17.32
N ALA A 66 4.21 8.87 17.88
CA ALA A 66 2.85 9.03 18.36
C ALA A 66 1.82 8.75 17.25
N GLU A 67 1.98 9.41 16.09
CA GLU A 67 1.09 9.20 14.93
C GLU A 67 1.18 7.78 14.36
N ALA A 68 2.38 7.19 14.28
CA ALA A 68 2.53 5.82 13.82
C ALA A 68 1.85 4.81 14.76
N CYS A 69 1.94 5.03 16.07
CA CYS A 69 1.25 4.24 17.08
C CYS A 69 -0.27 4.35 16.97
N ASP A 70 -0.81 5.55 16.74
CA ASP A 70 -2.26 5.74 16.55
C ASP A 70 -2.74 5.00 15.29
N ILE A 71 -2.01 5.11 14.18
CA ILE A 71 -2.29 4.33 12.96
C ILE A 71 -2.29 2.83 13.24
N ALA A 72 -1.35 2.35 14.05
CA ALA A 72 -1.25 0.94 14.41
C ALA A 72 -2.44 0.48 15.26
N VAL A 73 -2.82 1.23 16.28
CA VAL A 73 -3.98 0.89 17.11
C VAL A 73 -5.25 0.85 16.27
N ASP A 74 -5.48 1.85 15.42
CA ASP A 74 -6.64 1.89 14.52
C ASP A 74 -6.65 0.71 13.53
N ALA A 75 -5.48 0.35 12.99
CA ALA A 75 -5.36 -0.75 12.04
C ALA A 75 -5.58 -2.13 12.68
N TRP A 76 -5.19 -2.31 13.95
CA TRP A 76 -5.33 -3.58 14.67
C TRP A 76 -6.65 -3.73 15.43
N THR A 77 -7.40 -2.65 15.68
CA THR A 77 -8.70 -2.71 16.35
C THR A 77 -9.66 -3.73 15.71
N PRO A 78 -9.96 -3.69 14.40
CA PRO A 78 -10.87 -4.67 13.80
C PRO A 78 -10.33 -6.11 13.82
N ILE A 79 -9.00 -6.30 13.84
CA ILE A 79 -8.38 -7.62 13.99
C ILE A 79 -8.65 -8.17 15.40
N ARG A 80 -8.59 -7.29 16.40
CA ARG A 80 -8.79 -7.63 17.80
C ARG A 80 -10.25 -7.94 18.11
N ASP A 81 -11.18 -7.27 17.44
CA ASP A 81 -12.60 -7.63 17.49
C ASP A 81 -12.81 -9.07 16.98
N VAL A 82 -12.23 -9.41 15.81
CA VAL A 82 -12.31 -10.80 15.29
C VAL A 82 -11.68 -11.81 16.23
N PHE A 83 -10.54 -11.50 16.85
CA PHE A 83 -9.90 -12.42 17.80
C PHE A 83 -10.81 -12.68 19.01
N ARG A 84 -11.49 -11.65 19.53
CA ARG A 84 -12.45 -11.81 20.64
C ARG A 84 -13.60 -12.72 20.23
N ASP A 85 -14.16 -12.50 19.04
CA ASP A 85 -15.25 -13.30 18.52
C ASP A 85 -14.85 -14.77 18.32
N GLU A 86 -13.62 -15.03 17.84
CA GLU A 86 -13.14 -16.39 17.53
C GLU A 86 -12.73 -17.19 18.77
N ILE A 87 -12.07 -16.57 19.76
CA ILE A 87 -11.52 -17.29 20.93
C ILE A 87 -12.38 -17.15 22.18
N GLY A 88 -13.37 -16.27 22.18
CA GLY A 88 -14.26 -15.98 23.30
C GLY A 88 -13.67 -15.02 24.34
N ASP A 89 -14.56 -14.38 25.10
CA ASP A 89 -14.23 -13.28 26.02
C ASP A 89 -13.21 -13.65 27.10
N GLU A 90 -13.31 -14.85 27.68
CA GLU A 90 -12.43 -15.28 28.78
C GLU A 90 -10.97 -15.38 28.32
N LEU A 91 -10.70 -16.11 27.23
CA LEU A 91 -9.36 -16.24 26.68
C LEU A 91 -8.88 -14.89 26.13
N TYR A 92 -9.76 -14.13 25.48
CA TYR A 92 -9.42 -12.80 24.99
C TYR A 92 -8.96 -11.87 26.10
N ALA A 93 -9.68 -11.82 27.23
CA ALA A 93 -9.30 -10.98 28.37
C ALA A 93 -7.94 -11.40 28.96
N ALA A 94 -7.65 -12.70 29.01
CA ALA A 94 -6.37 -13.22 29.53
C ALA A 94 -5.17 -12.86 28.64
N PHE A 95 -5.32 -12.89 27.30
CA PHE A 95 -4.21 -12.70 26.38
C PHE A 95 -4.10 -11.28 25.78
N TYR A 96 -5.18 -10.50 25.78
CA TYR A 96 -5.27 -9.25 25.01
C TYR A 96 -5.88 -8.08 25.79
N SER A 97 -5.98 -8.14 27.12
CA SER A 97 -6.53 -7.03 27.92
C SER A 97 -5.79 -5.69 27.76
N ASN A 98 -4.49 -5.71 27.46
CA ASN A 98 -3.68 -4.50 27.28
C ASN A 98 -3.06 -4.37 25.87
N TRP A 99 -3.72 -4.95 24.86
CA TRP A 99 -3.12 -5.09 23.53
C TRP A 99 -2.76 -3.75 22.87
N GLN A 100 -3.46 -2.65 23.18
CA GLN A 100 -3.18 -1.33 22.61
C GLN A 100 -1.80 -0.85 23.05
N ASP A 101 -1.51 -0.87 24.35
CA ASP A 101 -0.22 -0.44 24.88
C ASP A 101 0.91 -1.35 24.41
N GLU A 102 0.68 -2.67 24.39
CA GLU A 102 1.64 -3.62 23.82
C GLU A 102 1.91 -3.34 22.34
N LYS A 103 0.88 -2.98 21.57
CA LYS A 103 1.01 -2.62 20.15
C LYS A 103 1.81 -1.33 20.00
N ARG A 104 1.53 -0.30 20.81
CA ARG A 104 2.28 0.96 20.82
C ARG A 104 3.75 0.73 21.14
N GLN A 105 4.05 -0.05 22.17
CA GLN A 105 5.44 -0.41 22.53
C GLN A 105 6.14 -1.20 21.42
N THR A 106 5.44 -2.14 20.78
CA THR A 106 5.96 -2.89 19.63
C THR A 106 6.31 -1.97 18.47
N VAL A 107 5.39 -1.09 18.06
CA VAL A 107 5.62 -0.14 16.96
C VAL A 107 6.78 0.82 17.29
N THR A 108 6.82 1.37 18.49
CA THR A 108 7.93 2.23 18.94
C THR A 108 9.27 1.52 18.82
N ARG A 109 9.37 0.29 19.35
CA ARG A 109 10.61 -0.49 19.30
C ARG A 109 11.01 -0.81 17.87
N GLU A 110 10.09 -1.31 17.06
CA GLU A 110 10.40 -1.69 15.68
C GLU A 110 10.76 -0.49 14.80
N LEU A 111 10.15 0.67 15.03
CA LEU A 111 10.46 1.86 14.26
C LEU A 111 11.79 2.51 14.66
N LEU A 112 12.11 2.54 15.95
CA LEU A 112 13.31 3.23 16.45
C LEU A 112 14.55 2.32 16.59
N ALA A 113 14.37 1.06 16.99
CA ALA A 113 15.50 0.14 17.26
C ALA A 113 15.86 -0.75 16.07
N ASN A 114 14.94 -0.96 15.12
CA ASN A 114 15.19 -1.72 13.89
C ASN A 114 15.24 -0.80 12.66
N ASN A 115 14.99 -1.36 11.48
CA ASN A 115 14.87 -0.58 10.26
C ASN A 115 13.43 -0.06 10.07
N GLY A 116 13.10 1.03 10.78
CA GLY A 116 11.81 1.71 10.67
C GLY A 116 11.78 2.89 9.71
N TYR A 117 10.70 2.99 8.94
CA TYR A 117 10.41 4.08 8.03
C TYR A 117 8.95 4.53 8.14
N VAL A 118 8.71 5.81 7.89
CA VAL A 118 7.38 6.41 7.84
C VAL A 118 7.13 7.05 6.48
N ALA A 119 5.89 7.01 6.02
CA ALA A 119 5.41 7.78 4.89
C ALA A 119 4.88 9.12 5.40
N MET A 120 5.48 10.22 4.94
CA MET A 120 5.12 11.58 5.28
C MET A 120 4.27 12.20 4.17
N LEU A 121 3.17 12.85 4.54
CA LEU A 121 2.32 13.62 3.65
C LEU A 121 1.84 14.86 4.40
N ASP A 122 2.09 16.04 3.84
CA ASP A 122 1.73 17.33 4.47
C ASP A 122 2.18 17.48 5.91
N GLY A 123 3.41 17.07 6.18
CA GLY A 123 4.01 17.12 7.51
C GLY A 123 3.47 16.08 8.50
N ARG A 124 2.60 15.16 8.07
CA ARG A 124 2.02 14.11 8.93
C ARG A 124 2.46 12.71 8.53
N VAL A 125 2.50 11.81 9.50
CA VAL A 125 2.70 10.39 9.27
C VAL A 125 1.39 9.81 8.74
N VAL A 126 1.41 9.24 7.54
CA VAL A 126 0.24 8.60 6.91
C VAL A 126 0.40 7.08 6.75
N GLY A 127 1.56 6.56 7.11
CA GLY A 127 1.83 5.13 7.17
C GLY A 127 3.24 4.87 7.67
N PHE A 128 3.52 3.61 8.00
CA PHE A 128 4.83 3.20 8.49
C PHE A 128 5.11 1.74 8.11
N ILE A 129 6.39 1.37 8.17
CA ILE A 129 6.88 0.01 7.96
C ILE A 129 8.17 -0.19 8.76
N SER A 130 8.32 -1.37 9.33
CA SER A 130 9.58 -1.84 9.91
C SER A 130 10.08 -3.10 9.20
N TYR A 131 11.39 -3.35 9.28
CA TYR A 131 11.95 -4.63 8.91
C TYR A 131 13.20 -4.99 9.72
N THR A 132 13.54 -6.28 9.71
CA THR A 132 14.80 -6.83 10.23
C THR A 132 15.53 -7.61 9.15
N VAL A 133 16.82 -7.85 9.36
CA VAL A 133 17.69 -8.55 8.40
C VAL A 133 18.47 -9.66 9.12
N ASP A 134 18.32 -10.88 8.63
CA ASP A 134 19.25 -11.98 8.86
C ASP A 134 20.29 -11.98 7.75
N ARG A 135 21.50 -11.51 8.07
CA ARG A 135 22.60 -11.39 7.10
C ARG A 135 23.21 -12.73 6.72
N VAL A 136 23.15 -13.73 7.60
CA VAL A 136 23.72 -15.06 7.35
C VAL A 136 22.87 -15.78 6.30
N ASN A 137 21.55 -15.79 6.51
CA ASN A 137 20.62 -16.46 5.60
C ASN A 137 20.17 -15.58 4.43
N LYS A 138 20.55 -14.29 4.42
CA LYS A 138 20.13 -13.27 3.44
C LYS A 138 18.61 -13.16 3.35
N VAL A 139 17.95 -13.10 4.50
CA VAL A 139 16.49 -13.00 4.64
C VAL A 139 16.10 -11.72 5.35
N GLY A 140 15.23 -10.93 4.74
CA GLY A 140 14.52 -9.82 5.36
C GLY A 140 13.18 -10.28 5.94
N THR A 141 12.77 -9.71 7.07
CA THR A 141 11.42 -9.90 7.61
C THR A 141 10.76 -8.55 7.79
N ILE A 142 9.64 -8.32 7.09
CA ILE A 142 8.80 -7.15 7.32
C ILE A 142 8.07 -7.34 8.66
N GLY A 143 8.19 -6.35 9.53
CA GLY A 143 7.49 -6.29 10.81
C GLY A 143 6.16 -5.56 10.70
N THR A 144 5.82 -4.79 11.74
CA THR A 144 4.61 -3.98 11.75
C THR A 144 4.64 -2.95 10.63
N ASN A 145 3.53 -2.91 9.90
CA ASN A 145 3.30 -1.96 8.82
C ASN A 145 1.82 -1.64 8.74
N ALA A 146 1.51 -0.38 8.46
CA ALA A 146 0.15 0.06 8.25
C ALA A 146 0.10 1.38 7.47
N VAL A 147 -1.03 1.61 6.82
CA VAL A 147 -1.39 2.90 6.23
C VAL A 147 -2.65 3.40 6.93
N HIS A 148 -2.63 4.65 7.33
CA HIS A 148 -3.75 5.34 7.94
C HIS A 148 -5.00 5.19 7.06
N ARG A 149 -6.16 4.87 7.66
CA ARG A 149 -7.38 4.48 6.94
C ARG A 149 -7.78 5.47 5.85
N ALA A 150 -7.74 6.77 6.14
CA ALA A 150 -8.09 7.84 5.20
C ALA A 150 -7.15 7.95 3.97
N TYR A 151 -5.94 7.38 4.04
CA TYR A 151 -4.93 7.47 2.99
C TYR A 151 -4.74 6.14 2.24
N ARG A 152 -5.57 5.12 2.52
CA ARG A 152 -5.54 3.83 1.80
C ARG A 152 -6.01 4.00 0.35
N GLY A 153 -5.60 3.06 -0.51
CA GLY A 153 -5.92 3.10 -1.95
C GLY A 153 -5.16 4.15 -2.75
N GLN A 154 -4.26 4.92 -2.12
CA GLN A 154 -3.48 5.98 -2.77
C GLN A 154 -2.06 5.56 -3.16
N GLY A 155 -1.72 4.28 -3.02
CA GLY A 155 -0.40 3.73 -3.38
C GLY A 155 0.68 3.86 -2.30
N ILE A 156 0.38 4.42 -1.14
CA ILE A 156 1.36 4.62 -0.03
C ILE A 156 1.96 3.29 0.46
N GLY A 157 1.13 2.26 0.66
CA GLY A 157 1.61 0.94 1.08
C GLY A 157 2.60 0.33 0.08
N GLY A 158 2.32 0.48 -1.22
CA GLY A 158 3.25 0.05 -2.28
C GLY A 158 4.58 0.80 -2.25
N GLN A 159 4.55 2.11 -1.97
CA GLN A 159 5.77 2.91 -1.82
C GLN A 159 6.60 2.46 -0.61
N LEU A 160 5.96 2.15 0.53
CA LEU A 160 6.62 1.62 1.72
C LEU A 160 7.29 0.27 1.44
N TYR A 161 6.59 -0.67 0.81
CA TYR A 161 7.18 -1.97 0.45
C TYR A 161 8.33 -1.84 -0.53
N GLN A 162 8.17 -1.03 -1.59
CA GLN A 162 9.23 -0.83 -2.57
C GLN A 162 10.49 -0.24 -1.93
N HIS A 163 10.33 0.76 -1.06
CA HIS A 163 11.44 1.35 -0.32
C HIS A 163 12.18 0.30 0.52
N VAL A 164 11.46 -0.53 1.28
CA VAL A 164 12.06 -1.61 2.07
C VAL A 164 12.74 -2.64 1.19
N PHE A 165 12.16 -3.02 0.04
CA PHE A 165 12.80 -3.95 -0.89
C PHE A 165 14.10 -3.41 -1.46
N ASP A 166 14.15 -2.12 -1.77
CA ASP A 166 15.36 -1.46 -2.26
C ASP A 166 16.44 -1.41 -1.17
N CYS A 167 16.07 -1.14 0.09
CA CYS A 167 16.99 -1.24 1.23
C CYS A 167 17.51 -2.67 1.41
N LEU A 168 16.64 -3.68 1.41
CA LEU A 168 17.03 -5.09 1.53
C LEU A 168 18.00 -5.51 0.43
N LYS A 169 17.73 -5.15 -0.83
CA LYS A 169 18.62 -5.43 -1.96
C LYS A 169 19.98 -4.75 -1.80
N ALA A 170 20.01 -3.49 -1.35
CA ALA A 170 21.26 -2.76 -1.08
C ALA A 170 22.09 -3.43 0.04
N GLU A 171 21.43 -4.11 0.98
CA GLU A 171 22.07 -4.90 2.04
C GLU A 171 22.47 -6.32 1.61
N GLY A 172 22.27 -6.69 0.34
CA GLY A 172 22.60 -8.02 -0.20
C GLY A 172 21.62 -9.13 0.20
N VAL A 173 20.42 -8.77 0.66
CA VAL A 173 19.35 -9.71 1.00
C VAL A 173 18.71 -10.26 -0.28
N SER A 174 18.45 -11.57 -0.30
CA SER A 174 17.87 -12.28 -1.45
C SER A 174 16.39 -12.60 -1.28
N PHE A 175 15.92 -12.76 -0.04
CA PHE A 175 14.57 -13.21 0.26
C PHE A 175 13.90 -12.31 1.28
N VAL A 176 12.59 -12.14 1.18
CA VAL A 176 11.79 -11.39 2.16
C VAL A 176 10.54 -12.15 2.54
N LYS A 177 10.17 -12.10 3.81
CA LYS A 177 8.91 -12.66 4.33
C LYS A 177 8.15 -11.64 5.17
N VAL A 178 6.86 -11.89 5.34
CA VAL A 178 5.95 -11.15 6.23
C VAL A 178 4.93 -12.13 6.78
N VAL A 179 4.47 -11.91 8.01
CA VAL A 179 3.45 -12.74 8.65
C VAL A 179 2.15 -11.93 8.77
N THR A 180 1.02 -12.58 8.52
CA THR A 180 -0.31 -11.99 8.62
C THR A 180 -1.34 -13.06 8.95
N GLY A 181 -2.39 -12.69 9.68
CA GLY A 181 -3.51 -13.60 9.98
C GLY A 181 -4.27 -14.00 8.71
N LEU A 182 -5.05 -15.09 8.82
CA LEU A 182 -5.96 -15.58 7.78
C LEU A 182 -7.39 -15.08 7.95
N ASP A 183 -7.69 -14.41 9.07
CA ASP A 183 -8.98 -13.78 9.37
C ASP A 183 -9.33 -12.62 8.40
N GLU A 184 -10.59 -12.20 8.41
CA GLU A 184 -11.07 -11.10 7.55
C GLU A 184 -10.46 -9.74 7.92
N GLY A 185 -10.11 -9.52 9.19
CA GLY A 185 -9.42 -8.31 9.64
C GLY A 185 -8.07 -8.10 8.93
N HIS A 186 -7.37 -9.19 8.62
CA HIS A 186 -6.11 -9.20 7.87
C HIS A 186 -6.25 -9.28 6.33
N ALA A 187 -7.46 -9.43 5.79
CA ALA A 187 -7.67 -9.50 4.33
C ALA A 187 -7.07 -8.31 3.56
N PRO A 188 -7.13 -7.05 4.05
CA PRO A 188 -6.46 -5.93 3.40
C PRO A 188 -4.93 -6.07 3.34
N ALA A 189 -4.30 -6.63 4.37
CA ALA A 189 -2.87 -6.84 4.40
C ALA A 189 -2.45 -7.91 3.38
N ARG A 190 -3.16 -9.05 3.33
CA ARG A 190 -2.92 -10.11 2.34
C ARG A 190 -2.95 -9.58 0.90
N ARG A 191 -4.00 -8.84 0.53
CA ARG A 191 -4.10 -8.19 -0.79
C ARG A 191 -2.94 -7.23 -1.07
N ALA A 192 -2.45 -6.53 -0.06
CA ALA A 192 -1.34 -5.61 -0.21
C ALA A 192 -0.02 -6.35 -0.47
N TYR A 193 0.23 -7.46 0.24
CA TYR A 193 1.41 -8.31 0.01
C TYR A 193 1.37 -8.99 -1.36
N GLU A 194 0.23 -9.57 -1.74
CA GLU A 194 0.07 -10.18 -3.07
C GLU A 194 0.35 -9.16 -4.18
N LYS A 195 -0.19 -7.93 -4.05
CA LYS A 195 0.09 -6.83 -4.97
C LYS A 195 1.56 -6.39 -4.96
N ALA A 196 2.25 -6.53 -3.83
CA ALA A 196 3.67 -6.24 -3.69
C ALA A 196 4.58 -7.37 -4.24
N GLY A 197 4.00 -8.45 -4.76
CA GLY A 197 4.74 -9.55 -5.39
C GLY A 197 5.06 -10.73 -4.47
N PHE A 198 4.44 -10.82 -3.29
CA PHE A 198 4.51 -12.03 -2.47
C PHE A 198 3.62 -13.12 -3.09
N THR A 199 4.21 -14.23 -3.55
CA THR A 199 3.50 -15.28 -4.30
C THR A 199 3.36 -16.61 -3.56
N ALA A 200 4.15 -16.85 -2.52
CA ALA A 200 4.11 -18.07 -1.71
C ALA A 200 3.68 -17.76 -0.27
N ASN A 201 2.88 -18.64 0.33
CA ASN A 201 2.44 -18.51 1.72
C ASN A 201 2.35 -19.88 2.42
N LEU A 202 2.52 -19.85 3.74
CA LEU A 202 2.23 -20.96 4.65
C LEU A 202 1.08 -20.54 5.56
N LYS A 203 0.09 -21.41 5.71
CA LYS A 203 -1.05 -21.19 6.61
C LYS A 203 -0.70 -21.68 8.01
N SER A 204 -1.12 -20.94 9.04
CA SER A 204 -0.90 -21.29 10.44
C SER A 204 -2.19 -21.17 11.25
N ILE A 205 -2.29 -21.96 12.32
CA ILE A 205 -3.33 -21.88 13.34
C ILE A 205 -2.69 -21.63 14.71
N CYS A 206 -3.34 -20.85 15.57
CA CYS A 206 -2.94 -20.63 16.96
C CYS A 206 -3.99 -21.23 17.89
N TYR A 207 -3.58 -22.13 18.78
CA TYR A 207 -4.47 -22.74 19.78
C TYR A 207 -4.35 -22.03 21.11
N TYR A 208 -5.50 -21.78 21.73
CA TYR A 208 -5.60 -21.19 23.07
C TYR A 208 -6.23 -22.23 23.99
N LYS A 209 -5.72 -22.34 25.21
CA LYS A 209 -6.24 -23.26 26.21
C LYS A 209 -6.11 -22.65 27.60
N LYS A 210 -7.22 -22.63 28.34
CA LYS A 210 -7.22 -22.49 29.79
C LYS A 210 -6.77 -23.80 30.43
N LEU A 211 -5.87 -23.72 31.40
CA LEU A 211 -5.25 -24.89 32.03
C LEU A 211 -5.95 -25.37 33.31
N ASP A 212 -6.78 -24.52 33.92
CA ASP A 212 -7.53 -24.84 35.15
C ASP A 212 -8.39 -26.10 35.03
#